data_AF-A0A931G1V9-F1
#
_entry.id   AF-A0A931G1V9-F1
#
_cell.length_a   1.000
_cell.length_b   1.000
_cell.length_c   1.000
_cell.angle_alpha   90.00
_cell.angle_beta   90.00
_cell.angle_gamma   90.00
#
_symmetry.space_group_name_H-M   'P 1'
#
loop_
_entity.id
_entity.type
_entity.pdbx_description
1 polymer ?
#
loop_
_entity_poly.entity_id
_entity_poly.type
_entity_poly.pdbx_seq_one_letter_code
_entity_poly.pdbx_strand_id
1 'polypeptide(L)'
;MWRKAAAASLVAAPIALAVATGVDPALGIPEQYGIYRQHPDAVQAHSILLHWAWVLFVPGLLGLLAPIRQRGAVLARIAWIAVIVGLATFSALMANDFVLLALEQTLPDAQVQAVDEKFLAMSVTVAGWQWPGLIGWGLSLILTPIAAARGRVIDWWTAGAALLGMALYLAFAISPVPLCLLGPIVMIGAYGAAAWRLVRPRPAPAEPEPDTFGAFRRGFGQFALYAAPLSFAIGMATVPDWSGDLADSVAKPVQTQVSALFLHFAWILFVPAVLAVAARANRFTQVAAGITVLALINFSGLMVGDSADLAARQVLDAATADRVSETLGGYAAFTFGWAMPGMLLSLLGLIAVAVGAAVSRVTRWWTAALVVAGIAAFLGLGLGPIGVTGPLLLLAGFGLIARDLRRLPAPAAPAATPAPAPA
;
A
#
# COMPACT_ATOMS: atom_id res chain seq x y z
N MET A 1 -16.92 3.64 12.47
CA MET A 1 -16.42 2.40 11.84
C MET A 1 -14.90 2.45 11.64
N TRP A 2 -14.37 3.44 10.91
CA TRP A 2 -12.94 3.60 10.62
C TRP A 2 -11.99 3.52 11.82
N ARG A 3 -12.33 4.12 12.99
CA ARG A 3 -11.49 4.03 14.20
C ARG A 3 -11.28 2.58 14.68
N LYS A 4 -12.32 1.74 14.58
CA LYS A 4 -12.23 0.33 14.99
C LYS A 4 -11.36 -0.48 14.04
N ALA A 5 -11.52 -0.26 12.73
CA ALA A 5 -10.68 -0.89 11.72
C ALA A 5 -9.21 -0.49 11.89
N ALA A 6 -8.91 0.80 12.02
CA ALA A 6 -7.55 1.27 12.27
C ALA A 6 -6.96 0.71 13.57
N ALA A 7 -7.74 0.68 14.66
CA ALA A 7 -7.30 0.07 15.91
C ALA A 7 -7.02 -1.42 15.76
N ALA A 8 -7.87 -2.17 15.05
CA ALA A 8 -7.63 -3.58 14.77
C ALA A 8 -6.34 -3.77 13.96
N SER A 9 -6.11 -2.94 12.93
CA SER A 9 -4.90 -3.00 12.11
C SER A 9 -3.63 -2.65 12.89
N LEU A 10 -3.69 -1.66 13.81
CA LEU A 10 -2.58 -1.34 14.72
C LEU A 10 -2.16 -2.52 15.60
N VAL A 11 -3.08 -3.41 15.95
CA VAL A 11 -2.78 -4.63 16.73
C VAL A 11 -2.35 -5.77 15.83
N ALA A 12 -3.09 -6.02 14.75
CA ALA A 12 -2.85 -7.15 13.86
C ALA A 12 -1.52 -7.03 13.10
N ALA A 13 -1.13 -5.81 12.70
CA ALA A 13 0.10 -5.58 11.95
C ALA A 13 1.38 -6.05 12.68
N PRO A 14 1.68 -5.60 13.91
CA PRO A 14 2.88 -6.08 14.62
C PRO A 14 2.78 -7.55 15.06
N ILE A 15 1.58 -8.11 15.21
CA ILE A 15 1.42 -9.56 15.43
C ILE A 15 1.83 -10.32 14.17
N ALA A 16 1.32 -9.93 13.00
CA ALA A 16 1.70 -10.53 11.73
C ALA A 16 3.20 -10.40 11.48
N LEU A 17 3.79 -9.24 11.81
CA LEU A 17 5.24 -9.02 11.73
C LEU A 17 6.01 -10.00 12.65
N ALA A 18 5.57 -10.17 13.90
CA ALA A 18 6.21 -11.10 14.84
C ALA A 18 6.16 -12.55 14.32
N VAL A 19 5.01 -12.98 13.79
CA VAL A 19 4.86 -14.32 13.23
C VAL A 19 5.71 -14.47 11.97
N ALA A 20 5.70 -13.48 11.06
CA ALA A 20 6.53 -13.50 9.86
C ALA A 20 8.02 -13.66 10.19
N THR A 21 8.54 -12.85 11.13
CA THR A 21 9.92 -12.97 11.61
C THR A 21 10.19 -14.34 12.23
N GLY A 22 9.24 -14.90 12.99
CA GLY A 22 9.42 -16.21 13.63
C GLY A 22 9.41 -17.40 12.67
N VAL A 23 8.82 -17.27 11.47
CA VAL A 23 8.79 -18.34 10.45
C VAL A 23 9.79 -18.11 9.32
N ASP A 24 10.63 -17.08 9.41
CA ASP A 24 11.69 -16.80 8.45
C ASP A 24 12.70 -17.97 8.43
N PRO A 25 12.89 -18.67 7.30
CA PRO A 25 13.85 -19.77 7.22
C PRO A 25 15.31 -19.31 7.29
N ALA A 26 15.61 -18.03 7.07
CA ALA A 26 16.95 -17.47 7.17
C ALA A 26 17.30 -16.97 8.59
N LEU A 27 16.38 -17.11 9.56
CA LEU A 27 16.55 -16.57 10.89
C LEU A 27 17.80 -17.13 11.59
N GLY A 28 18.75 -16.25 11.91
CA GLY A 28 20.02 -16.59 12.57
C GLY A 28 21.09 -17.20 11.67
N ILE A 29 20.86 -17.26 10.36
CA ILE A 29 21.79 -17.82 9.37
C ILE A 29 22.31 -16.67 8.48
N PRO A 30 23.59 -16.66 8.07
CA PRO A 30 24.05 -15.73 7.04
C PRO A 30 23.21 -15.85 5.77
N GLU A 31 22.85 -14.72 5.17
CA GLU A 31 22.13 -14.70 3.89
C GLU A 31 22.96 -15.41 2.81
N GLN A 32 22.38 -16.44 2.20
CA GLN A 32 22.97 -17.19 1.10
C GLN A 32 21.86 -17.77 0.22
N TYR A 33 22.14 -17.91 -1.08
CA TYR A 33 21.23 -18.59 -2.00
C TYR A 33 21.08 -20.07 -1.63
N GLY A 34 19.92 -20.62 -1.94
CA GLY A 34 19.55 -22.02 -1.72
C GLY A 34 18.75 -22.27 -0.45
N ILE A 35 18.71 -21.32 0.50
CA ILE A 35 17.86 -21.42 1.70
C ILE A 35 16.38 -21.46 1.30
N TYR A 36 15.97 -20.66 0.31
CA TYR A 36 14.57 -20.58 -0.07
C TYR A 36 14.11 -21.88 -0.75
N ARG A 37 14.96 -22.48 -1.61
CA ARG A 37 14.69 -23.81 -2.19
C ARG A 37 14.52 -24.90 -1.14
N GLN A 38 15.26 -24.83 -0.03
CA GLN A 38 15.20 -25.83 1.05
C GLN A 38 13.94 -25.69 1.92
N HIS A 39 13.37 -24.49 2.02
CA HIS A 39 12.24 -24.18 2.89
C HIS A 39 11.11 -23.42 2.17
N PRO A 40 10.57 -23.94 1.05
CA PRO A 40 9.67 -23.18 0.20
C PRO A 40 8.38 -22.74 0.89
N ASP A 41 7.82 -23.58 1.76
CA ASP A 41 6.60 -23.25 2.49
C ASP A 41 6.84 -22.15 3.53
N ALA A 42 8.01 -22.16 4.19
CA ALA A 42 8.39 -21.16 5.17
C ALA A 42 8.60 -19.79 4.50
N VAL A 43 9.26 -19.74 3.34
CA VAL A 43 9.41 -18.51 2.55
C VAL A 43 8.06 -17.95 2.13
N GLN A 44 7.17 -18.78 1.59
CA GLN A 44 5.83 -18.34 1.19
C GLN A 44 5.05 -17.79 2.39
N ALA A 45 5.09 -18.48 3.54
CA ALA A 45 4.44 -18.03 4.78
C ALA A 45 5.06 -16.73 5.33
N HIS A 46 6.38 -16.64 5.36
CA HIS A 46 7.12 -15.46 5.77
C HIS A 46 6.74 -14.26 4.91
N SER A 47 6.91 -14.36 3.59
CA SER A 47 6.68 -13.28 2.64
C SER A 47 5.22 -12.79 2.69
N ILE A 48 4.24 -13.71 2.71
CA ILE A 48 2.83 -13.31 2.75
C ILE A 48 2.45 -12.64 4.07
N LEU A 49 2.93 -13.15 5.21
CA LEU A 49 2.66 -12.55 6.52
C LEU A 49 3.35 -11.19 6.66
N LEU A 50 4.58 -11.08 6.17
CA LEU A 50 5.37 -9.86 6.20
C LEU A 50 4.69 -8.78 5.34
N HIS A 51 4.28 -9.14 4.12
CA HIS A 51 3.47 -8.26 3.27
C HIS A 51 2.22 -7.76 3.99
N TRP A 52 1.40 -8.67 4.51
CA TRP A 52 0.16 -8.30 5.19
C TRP A 52 0.39 -7.49 6.46
N ALA A 53 1.50 -7.70 7.18
CA ALA A 53 1.88 -6.85 8.30
C ALA A 53 2.05 -5.39 7.84
N TRP A 54 2.80 -5.14 6.77
CA TRP A 54 3.01 -3.80 6.24
C TRP A 54 1.74 -3.19 5.64
N VAL A 55 0.95 -3.98 4.92
CA VAL A 55 -0.37 -3.55 4.41
C VAL A 55 -1.29 -3.13 5.55
N LEU A 56 -1.32 -3.86 6.66
CA LEU A 56 -2.14 -3.53 7.83
C LEU A 56 -1.61 -2.32 8.60
N PHE A 57 -0.30 -2.08 8.63
CA PHE A 57 0.22 -0.85 9.21
C PHE A 57 -0.33 0.39 8.50
N VAL A 58 -0.61 0.36 7.19
CA VAL A 58 -1.15 1.51 6.45
C VAL A 58 -2.45 2.06 7.08
N PRO A 59 -3.59 1.34 7.12
CA PRO A 59 -4.81 1.85 7.75
C PRO A 59 -4.64 2.12 9.25
N GLY A 60 -3.79 1.36 9.95
CA GLY A 60 -3.50 1.57 11.36
C GLY A 60 -2.85 2.94 11.64
N LEU A 61 -1.76 3.24 10.94
CA LEU A 61 -1.00 4.49 11.08
C LEU A 61 -1.79 5.68 10.53
N LEU A 62 -2.48 5.53 9.38
CA LEU A 62 -3.37 6.59 8.87
C LEU A 62 -4.49 6.92 9.87
N GLY A 63 -5.08 5.90 10.50
CA GLY A 63 -6.10 6.09 11.53
C GLY A 63 -5.56 6.70 12.82
N LEU A 64 -4.30 6.43 13.17
CA LEU A 64 -3.61 7.06 14.30
C LEU A 64 -3.31 8.55 14.04
N LEU A 65 -2.98 8.93 12.80
CA LEU A 65 -2.76 10.31 12.40
C LEU A 65 -4.06 11.10 12.24
N ALA A 66 -5.16 10.44 11.88
CA ALA A 66 -6.43 11.10 11.53
C ALA A 66 -6.99 12.10 12.57
N PRO A 67 -6.83 11.90 13.90
CA PRO A 67 -7.30 12.86 14.90
C PRO A 67 -6.42 14.11 15.07
N ILE A 68 -5.22 14.15 14.48
CA ILE A 68 -4.31 15.30 14.59
C ILE A 68 -4.93 16.52 13.89
N ARG A 69 -4.88 17.68 14.55
CA ARG A 69 -5.42 18.95 14.04
C ARG A 69 -4.30 19.93 13.67
N GLN A 70 -3.89 20.84 14.55
CA GLN A 70 -2.83 21.82 14.29
C GLN A 70 -1.51 21.40 14.97
N ARG A 71 -1.55 20.95 16.23
CA ARG A 71 -0.36 20.48 16.94
C ARG A 71 0.18 19.19 16.32
N GLY A 72 1.40 19.26 15.78
CA GLY A 72 2.03 18.13 15.09
C GLY A 72 1.61 17.96 13.62
N ALA A 73 0.84 18.90 13.06
CA ALA A 73 0.34 18.80 11.69
C ALA A 73 1.42 18.64 10.63
N VAL A 74 2.57 19.32 10.76
CA VAL A 74 3.68 19.21 9.80
C VAL A 74 4.23 17.78 9.75
N LEU A 75 4.55 17.21 10.92
CA LEU A 75 5.00 15.82 11.03
C LEU A 75 3.94 14.86 10.53
N ALA A 76 2.67 15.12 10.84
CA ALA A 76 1.56 14.30 10.37
C ALA A 76 1.43 14.32 8.84
N ARG A 77 1.67 15.45 8.15
CA ARG A 77 1.67 15.53 6.69
C ARG A 77 2.76 14.65 6.08
N ILE A 78 3.99 14.77 6.58
CA ILE A 78 5.13 14.00 6.10
C ILE A 78 4.90 12.51 6.37
N ALA A 79 4.52 12.16 7.60
CA ALA A 79 4.22 10.78 7.99
C ALA A 79 3.08 10.19 7.15
N TRP A 80 2.02 10.95 6.88
CA TRP A 80 0.90 10.47 6.09
C TRP A 80 1.27 10.18 4.63
N ILE A 81 2.11 11.03 4.01
CA ILE A 81 2.67 10.75 2.67
C ILE A 81 3.59 9.53 2.73
N ALA A 82 4.46 9.45 3.73
CA ALA A 82 5.37 8.33 3.92
C ALA A 82 4.65 6.99 4.13
N VAL A 83 3.50 6.99 4.83
CA VAL A 83 2.65 5.81 4.99
C VAL A 83 2.00 5.41 3.66
N ILE A 84 1.50 6.35 2.87
CA ILE A 84 0.82 6.00 1.60
C ILE A 84 1.81 5.59 0.53
N VAL A 85 2.88 6.35 0.33
CA VAL A 85 3.87 6.06 -0.71
C VAL A 85 4.84 5.02 -0.20
N GLY A 86 5.60 5.36 0.84
CA GLY A 86 6.67 4.51 1.33
C GLY A 86 6.24 3.14 1.82
N LEU A 87 5.34 3.11 2.80
CA LEU A 87 4.98 1.83 3.42
C LEU A 87 4.21 0.91 2.46
N ALA A 88 3.38 1.46 1.57
CA ALA A 88 2.73 0.67 0.52
C ALA A 88 3.76 0.14 -0.49
N THR A 89 4.69 0.98 -0.98
CA THR A 89 5.78 0.54 -1.86
C THR A 89 6.70 -0.48 -1.16
N PHE A 90 7.00 -0.32 0.12
CA PHE A 90 7.80 -1.28 0.87
C PHE A 90 7.10 -2.63 0.99
N SER A 91 5.79 -2.64 1.25
CA SER A 91 5.01 -3.88 1.29
C SER A 91 5.05 -4.62 -0.05
N ALA A 92 5.18 -3.90 -1.18
CA ALA A 92 5.28 -4.49 -2.49
C ALA A 92 6.59 -5.24 -2.73
N LEU A 93 7.70 -4.79 -2.13
CA LEU A 93 9.01 -5.43 -2.30
C LEU A 93 9.02 -6.88 -1.79
N MET A 94 8.10 -7.26 -0.91
CA MET A 94 7.97 -8.64 -0.42
C MET A 94 7.53 -9.62 -1.52
N ALA A 95 6.95 -9.14 -2.63
CA ALA A 95 6.68 -9.98 -3.78
C ALA A 95 7.99 -10.52 -4.41
N ASN A 96 9.13 -9.84 -4.19
CA ASN A 96 10.43 -10.30 -4.65
C ASN A 96 10.85 -11.63 -4.00
N ASP A 97 10.39 -11.92 -2.77
CA ASP A 97 10.72 -13.20 -2.12
C ASP A 97 10.10 -14.39 -2.85
N PHE A 98 8.89 -14.21 -3.40
CA PHE A 98 8.26 -15.23 -4.25
C PHE A 98 9.01 -15.40 -5.57
N VAL A 99 9.49 -14.31 -6.17
CA VAL A 99 10.33 -14.35 -7.37
C VAL A 99 11.64 -15.09 -7.09
N LEU A 100 12.35 -14.72 -6.02
CA LEU A 100 13.59 -15.37 -5.60
C LEU A 100 13.37 -16.84 -5.29
N LEU A 101 12.26 -17.20 -4.63
CA LEU A 101 11.90 -18.59 -4.40
C LEU A 101 11.71 -19.35 -5.73
N ALA A 102 11.00 -18.77 -6.71
CA ALA A 102 10.81 -19.39 -8.02
C ALA A 102 12.12 -19.54 -8.80
N LEU A 103 12.99 -18.53 -8.75
CA LEU A 103 14.33 -18.56 -9.33
C LEU A 103 15.16 -19.67 -8.69
N GLU A 104 15.23 -19.72 -7.36
CA GLU A 104 15.96 -20.76 -6.67
C GLU A 104 15.39 -22.14 -7.00
N GLN A 105 14.09 -22.36 -7.00
CA GLN A 105 13.53 -23.67 -7.34
C GLN A 105 13.83 -24.13 -8.78
N THR A 106 14.14 -23.20 -9.68
CA THR A 106 14.30 -23.49 -11.11
C THR A 106 15.76 -23.48 -11.58
N LEU A 107 16.63 -22.72 -10.93
CA LEU A 107 17.96 -22.37 -11.43
C LEU A 107 19.07 -22.71 -10.46
N PRO A 108 20.30 -23.00 -10.93
CA PRO A 108 21.49 -23.01 -10.09
C PRO A 108 21.78 -21.63 -9.48
N ASP A 109 22.39 -21.61 -8.29
CA ASP A 109 22.59 -20.40 -7.49
C ASP A 109 23.34 -19.27 -8.24
N ALA A 110 24.29 -19.61 -9.11
CA ALA A 110 25.01 -18.63 -9.92
C ALA A 110 24.09 -17.88 -10.92
N GLN A 111 23.06 -18.56 -11.45
CA GLN A 111 22.07 -17.91 -12.32
C GLN A 111 21.07 -17.08 -11.51
N VAL A 112 20.68 -17.55 -10.32
CA VAL A 112 19.85 -16.78 -9.38
C VAL A 112 20.55 -15.46 -9.05
N GLN A 113 21.83 -15.53 -8.66
CA GLN A 113 22.65 -14.36 -8.38
C GLN A 113 22.71 -13.39 -9.57
N ALA A 114 22.93 -13.91 -10.78
CA ALA A 114 23.02 -13.05 -11.97
C ALA A 114 21.69 -12.31 -12.27
N VAL A 115 20.54 -12.96 -12.04
CA VAL A 115 19.22 -12.33 -12.18
C VAL A 115 19.00 -11.28 -11.09
N ASP A 116 19.34 -11.58 -9.84
CA ASP A 116 19.20 -10.67 -8.71
C ASP A 116 20.09 -9.42 -8.86
N GLU A 117 21.37 -9.60 -9.23
CA GLU A 117 22.27 -8.50 -9.57
C GLU A 117 21.71 -7.65 -10.72
N LYS A 118 21.09 -8.29 -11.71
CA LYS A 118 20.47 -7.56 -12.82
C LYS A 118 19.27 -6.74 -12.38
N PHE A 119 18.42 -7.29 -11.51
CA PHE A 119 17.28 -6.59 -10.91
C PHE A 119 17.75 -5.37 -10.09
N LEU A 120 18.78 -5.55 -9.25
CA LEU A 120 19.37 -4.48 -8.45
C LEU A 120 20.10 -3.42 -9.29
N ALA A 121 20.54 -3.75 -10.50
CA ALA A 121 21.12 -2.79 -11.44
C ALA A 121 20.09 -1.92 -12.18
N MET A 122 18.79 -2.19 -12.02
CA MET A 122 17.72 -1.44 -12.68
C MET A 122 17.47 -0.10 -12.00
N SER A 123 18.05 0.97 -12.55
CA SER A 123 18.05 2.30 -11.93
C SER A 123 16.67 2.87 -11.64
N VAL A 124 15.68 2.67 -12.53
CA VAL A 124 14.31 3.17 -12.32
C VAL A 124 13.59 2.32 -11.26
N THR A 125 13.82 1.00 -11.24
CA THR A 125 13.31 0.13 -10.16
C THR A 125 13.88 0.56 -8.80
N VAL A 126 15.20 0.71 -8.68
CA VAL A 126 15.84 1.10 -7.42
C VAL A 126 15.37 2.48 -6.96
N ALA A 127 15.41 3.49 -7.84
CA ALA A 127 15.06 4.87 -7.49
C ALA A 127 13.54 5.08 -7.32
N GLY A 128 12.71 4.32 -8.04
CA GLY A 128 11.26 4.45 -8.05
C GLY A 128 10.54 3.57 -7.03
N TRP A 129 11.15 2.46 -6.63
CA TRP A 129 10.56 1.48 -5.71
C TRP A 129 11.36 1.29 -4.44
N GLN A 130 12.61 0.84 -4.57
CA GLN A 130 13.40 0.44 -3.40
C GLN A 130 13.68 1.62 -2.48
N TRP A 131 14.17 2.74 -3.00
CA TRP A 131 14.45 3.92 -2.18
C TRP A 131 13.18 4.54 -1.59
N PRO A 132 12.11 4.82 -2.36
CA PRO A 132 10.87 5.35 -1.78
C PRO A 132 10.25 4.40 -0.75
N GLY A 133 10.30 3.09 -1.03
CA GLY A 133 9.88 2.03 -0.12
C GLY A 133 10.63 2.10 1.20
N LEU A 134 11.96 1.95 1.18
CA LEU A 134 12.80 1.94 2.40
C LEU A 134 12.75 3.26 3.17
N ILE A 135 12.92 4.39 2.48
CA ILE A 135 12.94 5.71 3.11
C ILE A 135 11.57 6.01 3.71
N GLY A 136 10.51 5.83 2.93
CA GLY A 136 9.17 6.13 3.39
C GLY A 136 8.66 5.14 4.43
N TRP A 137 9.05 3.87 4.39
CA TRP A 137 8.84 2.91 5.48
C TRP A 137 9.46 3.41 6.79
N GLY A 138 10.76 3.75 6.78
CA GLY A 138 11.44 4.27 7.97
C GLY A 138 10.81 5.56 8.50
N LEU A 139 10.54 6.53 7.61
CA LEU A 139 9.86 7.77 7.97
C LEU A 139 8.45 7.53 8.52
N SER A 140 7.71 6.56 8.00
CA SER A 140 6.35 6.25 8.46
C SER A 140 6.35 5.76 9.91
N LEU A 141 7.26 4.85 10.25
CA LEU A 141 7.36 4.23 11.57
C LEU A 141 7.98 5.17 12.61
N ILE A 142 8.85 6.11 12.19
CA ILE A 142 9.44 7.11 13.08
C ILE A 142 8.50 8.29 13.29
N LEU A 143 8.01 8.92 12.22
CA LEU A 143 7.30 10.18 12.32
C LEU A 143 5.85 10.02 12.80
N THR A 144 5.21 8.87 12.54
CA THR A 144 3.83 8.64 12.98
C THR A 144 3.66 8.69 14.51
N PRO A 145 4.42 7.91 15.32
CA PRO A 145 4.28 7.97 16.78
C PRO A 145 4.66 9.35 17.34
N ILE A 146 5.68 10.03 16.78
CA ILE A 146 6.08 11.38 17.20
C ILE A 146 4.96 12.39 16.89
N ALA A 147 4.39 12.35 15.69
CA ALA A 147 3.28 13.21 15.30
C ALA A 147 2.06 12.96 16.19
N ALA A 148 1.74 11.69 16.47
CA ALA A 148 0.63 11.30 17.32
C ALA A 148 0.81 11.75 18.76
N ALA A 149 2.01 11.62 19.35
CA ALA A 149 2.30 12.12 20.70
C ALA A 149 2.25 13.66 20.76
N ARG A 150 2.84 14.35 19.77
CA ARG A 150 2.79 15.81 19.68
C ARG A 150 1.37 16.34 19.49
N GLY A 151 0.54 15.63 18.74
CA GLY A 151 -0.88 15.88 18.57
C GLY A 151 -1.75 15.40 19.74
N ARG A 152 -1.14 14.90 20.83
CA ARG A 152 -1.82 14.37 22.03
C ARG A 152 -2.82 13.25 21.72
N VAL A 153 -2.58 12.50 20.64
CA VAL A 153 -3.34 11.31 20.28
C VAL A 153 -2.92 10.11 21.13
N ILE A 154 -1.62 10.01 21.42
CA ILE A 154 -1.03 9.07 22.37
C ILE A 154 -0.10 9.85 23.31
N ASP A 155 0.47 9.20 24.33
CA ASP A 155 1.52 9.82 25.14
C ASP A 155 2.92 9.50 24.60
N TRP A 156 3.90 10.18 25.17
CA TRP A 156 5.30 10.00 24.82
C TRP A 156 5.87 8.64 25.22
N TRP A 157 5.28 7.95 26.21
CA TRP A 157 5.68 6.58 26.56
C TRP A 157 5.27 5.58 25.48
N THR A 158 4.04 5.69 24.99
CA THR A 158 3.52 4.88 23.88
C THR A 158 4.33 5.13 22.60
N ALA A 159 4.64 6.40 22.31
CA ALA A 159 5.48 6.75 21.18
C ALA A 159 6.93 6.25 21.34
N GLY A 160 7.52 6.43 22.52
CA GLY A 160 8.86 5.94 22.84
C GLY A 160 8.97 4.42 22.73
N ALA A 161 7.96 3.69 23.20
CA ALA A 161 7.88 2.24 23.04
C ALA A 161 7.77 1.82 21.56
N ALA A 162 6.95 2.51 20.76
CA ALA A 162 6.86 2.23 19.32
C ALA A 162 8.21 2.45 18.61
N LEU A 163 8.91 3.55 18.94
CA LEU A 163 10.24 3.85 18.40
C LEU A 163 11.30 2.83 18.88
N LEU A 164 11.24 2.40 20.14
CA LEU A 164 12.11 1.36 20.66
C LEU A 164 11.87 0.02 19.95
N GLY A 165 10.60 -0.37 19.75
CA GLY A 165 10.27 -1.58 19.02
C GLY A 165 10.80 -1.56 17.58
N MET A 166 10.70 -0.42 16.90
CA MET A 166 11.31 -0.21 15.58
C MET A 166 12.84 -0.32 15.62
N ALA A 167 13.49 0.33 16.58
CA ALA A 167 14.95 0.30 16.72
C ALA A 167 15.45 -1.13 17.01
N LEU A 168 14.75 -1.88 17.86
CA LEU A 168 15.06 -3.28 18.16
C LEU A 168 14.84 -4.18 16.95
N TYR A 169 13.77 -3.96 16.17
CA TYR A 169 13.53 -4.69 14.93
C TYR A 169 14.68 -4.46 13.93
N LEU A 170 15.11 -3.21 13.74
CA LEU A 170 16.24 -2.90 12.87
C LEU A 170 17.57 -3.48 13.36
N ALA A 171 17.82 -3.41 14.66
CA ALA A 171 19.07 -3.89 15.25
C ALA A 171 19.22 -5.41 15.19
N PHE A 172 18.10 -6.14 15.23
CA PHE A 172 18.09 -7.60 15.38
C PHE A 172 17.22 -8.29 14.33
N ALA A 173 16.99 -7.69 13.16
CA ALA A 173 16.03 -8.20 12.18
C ALA A 173 16.24 -9.69 11.85
N ILE A 174 17.50 -10.13 11.79
CA ILE A 174 17.89 -11.48 11.34
C ILE A 174 18.67 -12.25 12.41
N SER A 175 19.45 -11.58 13.27
CA SER A 175 20.32 -12.25 14.25
C SER A 175 20.67 -11.36 15.47
N PRO A 176 20.87 -11.94 16.67
CA PRO A 176 20.69 -13.35 17.03
C PRO A 176 19.20 -13.69 17.29
N VAL A 177 18.80 -14.92 16.98
CA VAL A 177 17.41 -15.42 16.99
C VAL A 177 16.58 -15.00 18.22
N PRO A 178 17.09 -15.09 19.47
CA PRO A 178 16.30 -14.70 20.64
C PRO A 178 15.91 -13.22 20.65
N LEU A 179 16.66 -12.36 19.96
CA LEU A 179 16.46 -10.91 19.95
C LEU A 179 15.58 -10.43 18.78
N CYS A 180 15.44 -11.23 17.72
CA CYS A 180 14.69 -10.85 16.51
C CYS A 180 13.20 -10.52 16.79
N LEU A 181 12.61 -11.20 17.78
CA LEU A 181 11.21 -10.99 18.16
C LEU A 181 11.01 -9.81 19.12
N LEU A 182 12.06 -9.25 19.72
CA LEU A 182 11.91 -8.17 20.70
C LEU A 182 11.27 -6.94 20.09
N GLY A 183 11.68 -6.55 18.87
CA GLY A 183 11.11 -5.42 18.17
C GLY A 183 9.60 -5.55 17.95
N PRO A 184 9.13 -6.61 17.25
CA PRO A 184 7.71 -6.89 17.08
C PRO A 184 6.93 -6.99 18.40
N ILE A 185 7.46 -7.66 19.44
CA ILE A 185 6.80 -7.77 20.75
C ILE A 185 6.58 -6.39 21.39
N VAL A 186 7.60 -5.54 21.39
CA VAL A 186 7.48 -4.17 21.92
C VAL A 186 6.47 -3.36 21.09
N MET A 187 6.47 -3.53 19.75
CA MET A 187 5.49 -2.90 18.87
C MET A 187 4.04 -3.38 19.14
N ILE A 188 3.81 -4.66 19.45
CA ILE A 188 2.50 -5.19 19.85
C ILE A 188 1.98 -4.42 21.09
N GLY A 189 2.81 -4.27 22.12
CA GLY A 189 2.45 -3.53 23.33
C GLY A 189 2.15 -2.04 23.04
N ALA A 190 3.05 -1.38 22.30
CA ALA A 190 2.92 0.04 21.99
C ALA A 190 1.69 0.34 21.12
N TYR A 191 1.51 -0.38 20.02
CA TYR A 191 0.38 -0.17 19.13
C TYR A 191 -0.94 -0.71 19.69
N GLY A 192 -0.91 -1.73 20.56
CA GLY A 192 -2.06 -2.14 21.37
C GLY A 192 -2.56 -1.02 22.30
N ALA A 193 -1.64 -0.34 23.01
CA ALA A 193 -1.98 0.81 23.81
C ALA A 193 -2.51 1.99 22.96
N ALA A 194 -1.90 2.24 21.80
CA ALA A 194 -2.37 3.26 20.87
C ALA A 194 -3.78 2.96 20.33
N ALA A 195 -4.04 1.70 19.93
CA ALA A 195 -5.33 1.23 19.45
C ALA A 195 -6.43 1.42 20.49
N TRP A 196 -6.16 1.07 21.75
CA TRP A 196 -7.07 1.28 22.87
C TRP A 196 -7.40 2.77 23.08
N ARG A 197 -6.41 3.66 22.99
CA ARG A 197 -6.63 5.12 23.07
C ARG A 197 -7.39 5.68 21.88
N LEU A 198 -7.31 5.06 20.72
CA LEU A 198 -7.99 5.49 19.50
C LEU A 198 -9.49 5.18 19.56
N VAL A 199 -9.88 4.07 20.18
CA VAL A 199 -11.30 3.67 20.31
C VAL A 199 -11.99 4.28 21.51
N ARG A 200 -11.24 4.76 22.52
CA ARG A 200 -11.82 5.43 23.69
C ARG A 200 -12.46 6.77 23.32
N PRO A 201 -13.64 7.10 23.88
CA PRO A 201 -14.21 8.43 23.80
C PRO A 201 -13.20 9.46 24.32
N ARG A 202 -13.05 10.57 23.60
CA ARG A 202 -12.30 11.72 24.10
C ARG A 202 -13.27 12.85 24.36
N PRO A 203 -13.09 13.59 25.47
CA PRO A 203 -13.83 14.83 25.67
C PRO A 203 -13.54 15.77 24.50
N ALA A 204 -14.58 16.50 24.08
CA ALA A 204 -14.41 17.54 23.07
C ALA A 204 -13.40 18.57 23.59
N PRO A 205 -12.48 19.07 22.74
CA PRO A 205 -11.62 20.17 23.14
C PRO A 205 -12.49 21.38 23.50
N ALA A 206 -12.12 22.08 24.59
CA ALA A 206 -12.85 23.26 25.06
C ALA A 206 -12.91 24.38 24.03
N GLU A 207 -11.88 24.47 23.18
CA GLU A 207 -11.82 25.42 22.07
C GLU A 207 -11.64 24.70 20.73
N PRO A 208 -12.31 25.17 19.66
CA PRO A 208 -12.18 24.58 18.33
C PRO A 208 -10.79 24.89 17.73
N GLU A 209 -9.87 23.93 17.82
CA GLU A 209 -8.56 24.02 17.15
C GLU A 209 -8.71 23.95 15.61
N PRO A 210 -8.00 24.77 14.83
CA PRO A 210 -8.00 24.69 13.36
C PRO A 210 -7.62 23.30 12.83
N ASP A 211 -8.43 22.75 11.92
CA ASP A 211 -8.18 21.43 11.29
C ASP A 211 -7.21 21.54 10.10
N THR A 212 -5.98 21.99 10.34
CA THR A 212 -5.00 22.22 9.25
C THR A 212 -4.50 20.92 8.62
N PHE A 213 -4.45 19.82 9.38
CA PHE A 213 -4.11 18.50 8.85
C PHE A 213 -5.27 17.85 8.08
N GLY A 214 -6.50 17.94 8.59
CA GLY A 214 -7.66 17.45 7.85
C GLY A 214 -7.90 18.22 6.54
N ALA A 215 -7.62 19.54 6.52
CA ALA A 215 -7.64 20.33 5.29
C ALA A 215 -6.62 19.81 4.26
N PHE A 216 -5.38 19.52 4.70
CA PHE A 216 -4.37 18.90 3.84
C PHE A 216 -4.84 17.56 3.28
N ARG A 217 -5.34 16.63 4.12
CA ARG A 217 -5.80 15.31 3.67
C ARG A 217 -6.93 15.40 2.63
N ARG A 218 -7.87 16.33 2.84
CA ARG A 218 -8.95 16.60 1.86
C ARG A 218 -8.40 17.12 0.54
N GLY A 219 -7.49 18.09 0.58
CA GLY A 219 -6.86 18.65 -0.62
C GLY A 219 -6.05 17.60 -1.38
N PHE A 220 -5.23 16.81 -0.67
CA PHE A 220 -4.43 15.76 -1.28
C PHE A 220 -5.28 14.65 -1.89
N GLY A 221 -6.33 14.19 -1.20
CA GLY A 221 -7.25 13.19 -1.77
C GLY A 221 -8.02 13.71 -2.99
N GLN A 222 -8.38 15.00 -3.02
CA GLN A 222 -8.96 15.62 -4.21
C GLN A 222 -7.97 15.74 -5.37
N PHE A 223 -6.70 16.04 -5.09
CA PHE A 223 -5.63 16.01 -6.08
C PHE A 223 -5.45 14.58 -6.64
N ALA A 224 -5.44 13.59 -5.76
CA ALA A 224 -5.21 12.19 -6.11
C ALA A 224 -6.31 11.60 -7.01
N LEU A 225 -7.55 12.10 -6.92
CA LEU A 225 -8.64 11.75 -7.85
C LEU A 225 -8.33 12.10 -9.32
N TYR A 226 -7.41 13.03 -9.59
CA TYR A 226 -6.90 13.30 -10.94
C TYR A 226 -5.57 12.60 -11.18
N ALA A 227 -4.65 12.70 -10.21
CA ALA A 227 -3.29 12.20 -10.38
C ALA A 227 -3.25 10.67 -10.56
N ALA A 228 -4.09 9.91 -9.86
CA ALA A 228 -4.13 8.45 -9.98
C ALA A 228 -4.46 7.97 -11.40
N PRO A 229 -5.62 8.32 -12.00
CA PRO A 229 -5.92 7.90 -13.37
C PRO A 229 -5.00 8.54 -14.41
N LEU A 230 -4.42 9.73 -14.15
CA LEU A 230 -3.42 10.30 -15.04
C LEU A 230 -2.10 9.50 -15.03
N SER A 231 -1.59 9.13 -13.85
CA SER A 231 -0.45 8.22 -13.73
C SER A 231 -0.75 6.88 -14.39
N PHE A 232 -1.98 6.37 -14.25
CA PHE A 232 -2.39 5.15 -14.93
C PHE A 232 -2.31 5.32 -16.46
N ALA A 233 -2.84 6.43 -17.00
CA ALA A 233 -2.77 6.73 -18.42
C ALA A 233 -1.33 6.80 -18.93
N ILE A 234 -0.43 7.42 -18.17
CA ILE A 234 1.01 7.51 -18.51
C ILE A 234 1.65 6.12 -18.48
N GLY A 235 1.37 5.31 -17.45
CA GLY A 235 1.81 3.92 -17.38
C GLY A 235 1.38 3.14 -18.61
N MET A 236 0.09 3.15 -18.94
CA MET A 236 -0.46 2.51 -20.14
C MET A 236 0.17 3.00 -21.45
N ALA A 237 0.39 4.31 -21.59
CA ALA A 237 1.00 4.89 -22.78
C ALA A 237 2.48 4.53 -22.92
N THR A 238 3.13 4.13 -21.82
CA THR A 238 4.54 3.74 -21.79
C THR A 238 4.74 2.23 -21.76
N VAL A 239 3.68 1.40 -21.72
CA VAL A 239 3.81 -0.04 -21.94
C VAL A 239 4.45 -0.26 -23.33
N PRO A 240 5.55 -1.03 -23.44
CA PRO A 240 6.10 -1.43 -24.74
C PRO A 240 5.02 -2.06 -25.61
N ASP A 241 5.10 -1.89 -26.95
CA ASP A 241 4.08 -2.39 -27.88
C ASP A 241 3.73 -3.84 -27.56
N TRP A 242 2.57 -4.08 -26.96
CA TRP A 242 2.20 -5.41 -26.46
C TRP A 242 1.79 -6.26 -27.66
N SER A 243 2.76 -6.88 -28.30
CA SER A 243 2.57 -7.93 -29.30
C SER A 243 2.16 -9.27 -28.66
N GLY A 244 2.20 -9.35 -27.32
CA GLY A 244 2.12 -10.59 -26.56
C GLY A 244 3.49 -11.27 -26.39
N ASP A 245 4.51 -10.78 -27.09
CA ASP A 245 5.89 -11.18 -26.94
C ASP A 245 6.63 -10.20 -26.00
N LEU A 246 7.29 -10.74 -24.99
CA LEU A 246 8.10 -9.97 -24.03
C LEU A 246 9.45 -9.52 -24.62
N ALA A 247 9.77 -9.91 -25.86
CA ALA A 247 10.92 -9.40 -26.62
C ALA A 247 10.94 -7.86 -26.69
N ASP A 248 9.77 -7.22 -26.86
CA ASP A 248 9.67 -5.76 -26.91
C ASP A 248 10.04 -5.12 -25.56
N SER A 249 9.66 -5.75 -24.44
CA SER A 249 10.02 -5.31 -23.09
C SER A 249 11.54 -5.42 -22.83
N VAL A 250 12.17 -6.48 -23.32
CA VAL A 250 13.63 -6.69 -23.24
C VAL A 250 14.37 -5.67 -24.09
N ALA A 251 13.84 -5.33 -25.28
CA ALA A 251 14.41 -4.33 -26.18
C ALA A 251 14.28 -2.89 -25.63
N LYS A 252 13.27 -2.61 -24.82
CA LYS A 252 12.97 -1.27 -24.26
C LYS A 252 12.95 -1.28 -22.72
N PRO A 253 14.03 -1.68 -22.04
CA PRO A 253 14.00 -2.02 -20.61
C PRO A 253 13.73 -0.82 -19.69
N VAL A 254 14.19 0.38 -20.07
CA VAL A 254 13.89 1.60 -19.31
C VAL A 254 12.42 1.96 -19.44
N GLN A 255 11.83 1.82 -20.62
CA GLN A 255 10.41 2.08 -20.85
C GLN A 255 9.53 1.12 -20.05
N THR A 256 9.87 -0.16 -20.00
CA THR A 256 9.20 -1.16 -19.15
C THR A 256 9.21 -0.76 -17.68
N GLN A 257 10.37 -0.36 -17.14
CA GLN A 257 10.47 0.11 -15.75
C GLN A 257 9.66 1.38 -15.48
N VAL A 258 9.65 2.33 -16.43
CA VAL A 258 8.87 3.57 -16.32
C VAL A 258 7.36 3.26 -16.32
N SER A 259 6.91 2.36 -17.18
CA SER A 259 5.53 1.90 -17.22
C SER A 259 5.11 1.30 -15.87
N ALA A 260 5.88 0.32 -15.38
CA ALA A 260 5.62 -0.34 -14.09
C ALA A 260 5.56 0.66 -12.94
N LEU A 261 6.47 1.64 -12.92
CA LEU A 261 6.50 2.70 -11.90
C LEU A 261 5.25 3.58 -11.92
N PHE A 262 4.80 4.03 -13.10
CA PHE A 262 3.60 4.85 -13.21
C PHE A 262 2.33 4.09 -12.88
N LEU A 263 2.23 2.82 -13.25
CA LEU A 263 1.14 1.93 -12.85
C LEU A 263 1.12 1.76 -11.33
N HIS A 264 2.27 1.49 -10.71
CA HIS A 264 2.40 1.41 -9.27
C HIS A 264 1.92 2.69 -8.55
N PHE A 265 2.39 3.86 -8.99
CA PHE A 265 1.96 5.12 -8.41
C PHE A 265 0.49 5.41 -8.64
N ALA A 266 -0.10 4.98 -9.75
CA ALA A 266 -1.54 5.10 -9.97
C ALA A 266 -2.33 4.39 -8.88
N TRP A 267 -2.00 3.13 -8.61
CA TRP A 267 -2.67 2.31 -7.59
C TRP A 267 -2.49 2.89 -6.18
N ILE A 268 -1.28 3.35 -5.84
CA ILE A 268 -1.03 4.03 -4.56
C ILE A 268 -1.83 5.34 -4.46
N LEU A 269 -1.88 6.16 -5.51
CA LEU A 269 -2.61 7.43 -5.50
C LEU A 269 -4.13 7.22 -5.44
N PHE A 270 -4.66 6.07 -5.88
CA PHE A 270 -6.05 5.76 -5.65
C PHE A 270 -6.40 5.60 -4.16
N VAL A 271 -5.46 5.23 -3.29
CA VAL A 271 -5.70 5.11 -1.83
C VAL A 271 -6.25 6.41 -1.22
N PRO A 272 -5.56 7.56 -1.30
CA PRO A 272 -6.10 8.81 -0.78
C PRO A 272 -7.32 9.32 -1.55
N ALA A 273 -7.45 8.99 -2.84
CA ALA A 273 -8.62 9.31 -3.63
C ALA A 273 -9.89 8.62 -3.09
N VAL A 274 -9.85 7.30 -2.87
CA VAL A 274 -10.99 6.53 -2.34
C VAL A 274 -11.32 6.94 -0.90
N LEU A 275 -10.31 7.26 -0.09
CA LEU A 275 -10.51 7.77 1.28
C LEU A 275 -11.22 9.13 1.29
N ALA A 276 -10.92 10.02 0.33
CA ALA A 276 -11.59 11.31 0.20
C ALA A 276 -13.07 11.16 -0.16
N VAL A 277 -13.39 10.21 -1.05
CA VAL A 277 -14.78 9.86 -1.39
C VAL A 277 -15.52 9.29 -0.18
N ALA A 278 -14.91 8.32 0.51
CA ALA A 278 -15.48 7.67 1.68
C ALA A 278 -15.79 8.64 2.83
N ALA A 279 -14.98 9.70 2.98
CA ALA A 279 -15.16 10.71 4.03
C ALA A 279 -16.44 11.55 3.85
N ARG A 280 -17.07 11.55 2.67
CA ARG A 280 -18.31 12.29 2.36
C ARG A 280 -19.51 11.40 2.07
N ALA A 281 -19.32 10.08 2.07
CA ALA A 281 -20.32 9.13 1.61
C ALA A 281 -20.87 8.25 2.76
N ASN A 282 -21.89 7.47 2.43
CA ASN A 282 -22.59 6.60 3.38
C ASN A 282 -21.73 5.41 3.85
N ARG A 283 -22.31 4.59 4.74
CA ARG A 283 -21.63 3.42 5.32
C ARG A 283 -21.18 2.40 4.27
N PHE A 284 -21.97 2.16 3.23
CA PHE A 284 -21.60 1.24 2.15
C PHE A 284 -20.29 1.69 1.50
N THR A 285 -20.20 2.96 1.08
CA THR A 285 -18.98 3.51 0.48
C THR A 285 -17.79 3.45 1.41
N GLN A 286 -18.00 3.64 2.72
CA GLN A 286 -16.92 3.53 3.71
C GLN A 286 -16.37 2.10 3.83
N VAL A 287 -17.25 1.08 3.80
CA VAL A 287 -16.82 -0.33 3.81
C VAL A 287 -16.09 -0.66 2.51
N ALA A 288 -16.71 -0.32 1.38
CA ALA A 288 -16.13 -0.55 0.05
C ALA A 288 -14.75 0.09 -0.06
N ALA A 289 -14.59 1.36 0.36
CA ALA A 289 -13.30 2.04 0.35
C ALA A 289 -12.27 1.37 1.28
N GLY A 290 -12.67 0.89 2.46
CA GLY A 290 -11.77 0.16 3.36
C GLY A 290 -11.18 -1.09 2.70
N ILE A 291 -12.02 -1.88 2.04
CA ILE A 291 -11.58 -3.08 1.28
C ILE A 291 -10.72 -2.66 0.08
N THR A 292 -11.17 -1.64 -0.67
CA THR A 292 -10.47 -1.14 -1.86
C THR A 292 -9.06 -0.64 -1.51
N VAL A 293 -8.87 0.03 -0.37
CA VAL A 293 -7.54 0.51 0.06
C VAL A 293 -6.56 -0.64 0.22
N LEU A 294 -6.96 -1.72 0.90
CA LEU A 294 -6.10 -2.90 1.06
C LEU A 294 -5.76 -3.51 -0.31
N ALA A 295 -6.79 -3.65 -1.16
CA ALA A 295 -6.62 -4.22 -2.48
C ALA A 295 -5.71 -3.39 -3.40
N LEU A 296 -5.81 -2.05 -3.34
CA LEU A 296 -4.96 -1.14 -4.11
C LEU A 296 -3.49 -1.27 -3.71
N ILE A 297 -3.20 -1.42 -2.41
CA ILE A 297 -1.83 -1.63 -1.94
C ILE A 297 -1.30 -2.96 -2.47
N ASN A 298 -2.06 -4.05 -2.32
CA ASN A 298 -1.66 -5.37 -2.84
C ASN A 298 -1.45 -5.35 -4.36
N PHE A 299 -2.39 -4.74 -5.10
CA PHE A 299 -2.33 -4.69 -6.55
C PHE A 299 -1.14 -3.85 -7.04
N SER A 300 -0.83 -2.75 -6.35
CA SER A 300 0.34 -1.93 -6.65
C SER A 300 1.64 -2.73 -6.61
N GLY A 301 1.70 -3.77 -5.77
CA GLY A 301 2.90 -4.58 -5.63
C GLY A 301 3.15 -5.54 -6.78
N LEU A 302 2.13 -5.90 -7.57
CA LEU A 302 2.33 -6.76 -8.73
C LEU A 302 3.22 -6.12 -9.79
N MET A 303 3.31 -4.78 -9.84
CA MET A 303 4.13 -4.09 -10.84
C MET A 303 5.64 -4.19 -10.54
N VAL A 304 6.06 -4.64 -9.34
CA VAL A 304 7.48 -4.99 -9.11
C VAL A 304 7.85 -6.27 -9.87
N GLY A 305 6.86 -7.13 -10.12
CA GLY A 305 6.98 -8.34 -10.91
C GLY A 305 7.42 -8.04 -12.34
N ASP A 306 7.00 -6.91 -12.92
CA ASP A 306 7.42 -6.50 -14.27
C ASP A 306 8.95 -6.28 -14.34
N SER A 307 9.54 -5.68 -13.32
CA SER A 307 11.00 -5.49 -13.23
C SER A 307 11.73 -6.81 -12.98
N ALA A 308 11.15 -7.70 -12.17
CA ALA A 308 11.69 -9.02 -11.90
C ALA A 308 11.69 -9.92 -13.15
N ASP A 309 10.57 -9.98 -13.87
CA ASP A 309 10.45 -10.71 -15.14
C ASP A 309 11.42 -10.14 -16.19
N LEU A 310 11.51 -8.81 -16.29
CA LEU A 310 12.49 -8.16 -17.16
C LEU A 310 13.94 -8.54 -16.80
N ALA A 311 14.28 -8.61 -15.51
CA ALA A 311 15.61 -9.03 -15.06
C ALA A 311 15.90 -10.47 -15.49
N ALA A 312 14.96 -11.37 -15.23
CA ALA A 312 15.06 -12.78 -15.60
C ALA A 312 15.26 -12.94 -17.12
N ARG A 313 14.45 -12.26 -17.94
CA ARG A 313 14.55 -12.34 -19.41
C ARG A 313 15.80 -11.69 -20.01
N GLN A 314 16.46 -10.81 -19.27
CA GLN A 314 17.73 -10.22 -19.71
C GLN A 314 18.94 -11.11 -19.41
N VAL A 315 18.78 -12.13 -18.57
CA VAL A 315 19.87 -13.02 -18.13
C VAL A 315 19.67 -14.44 -18.63
N LEU A 316 18.42 -14.91 -18.64
CA LEU A 316 18.04 -16.28 -18.95
C LEU A 316 17.51 -16.38 -20.38
N ASP A 317 17.54 -17.59 -20.95
CA ASP A 317 16.80 -17.88 -22.17
C ASP A 317 15.27 -17.85 -21.91
N ALA A 318 14.49 -17.64 -22.97
CA ALA A 318 13.04 -17.48 -22.87
C ALA A 318 12.34 -18.67 -22.20
N ALA A 319 12.70 -19.91 -22.58
CA ALA A 319 12.08 -21.10 -22.01
C ALA A 319 12.37 -21.25 -20.51
N THR A 320 13.58 -20.88 -20.08
CA THR A 320 13.95 -20.88 -18.66
C THR A 320 13.23 -19.77 -17.89
N ALA A 321 13.14 -18.55 -18.43
CA ALA A 321 12.38 -17.46 -17.81
C ALA A 321 10.88 -17.80 -17.69
N ASP A 322 10.30 -18.44 -18.71
CA ASP A 322 8.89 -18.87 -18.69
C ASP A 322 8.65 -19.94 -17.61
N ARG A 323 9.57 -20.89 -17.41
CA ARG A 323 9.48 -21.85 -16.29
C ARG A 323 9.52 -21.18 -14.91
N VAL A 324 10.32 -20.13 -14.74
CA VAL A 324 10.34 -19.34 -13.49
C VAL A 324 8.99 -18.68 -13.27
N SER A 325 8.42 -18.08 -14.33
CA SER A 325 7.09 -17.44 -14.27
C SER A 325 5.96 -18.44 -13.98
N GLU A 326 5.99 -19.62 -14.61
CA GLU A 326 5.05 -20.72 -14.33
C GLU A 326 5.15 -21.19 -12.88
N THR A 327 6.38 -21.31 -12.36
CA THR A 327 6.63 -21.70 -10.96
C THR A 327 6.05 -20.67 -9.99
N LEU A 328 6.30 -19.37 -10.24
CA LEU A 328 5.72 -18.27 -9.47
C LEU A 328 4.18 -18.28 -9.50
N GLY A 329 3.59 -18.47 -10.69
CA GLY A 329 2.15 -18.57 -10.89
C GLY A 329 1.52 -19.80 -10.21
N GLY A 330 2.32 -20.84 -9.97
CA GLY A 330 1.93 -22.05 -9.25
C GLY A 330 1.79 -21.88 -7.74
N TYR A 331 2.34 -20.81 -7.15
CA TYR A 331 2.25 -20.59 -5.71
C TYR A 331 0.85 -20.11 -5.30
N ALA A 332 0.09 -20.99 -4.64
CA ALA A 332 -1.23 -20.67 -4.12
C ALA A 332 -1.19 -19.48 -3.13
N ALA A 333 -0.14 -19.36 -2.30
CA ALA A 333 0.02 -18.25 -1.37
C ALA A 333 0.15 -16.90 -2.11
N PHE A 334 0.87 -16.85 -3.22
CA PHE A 334 0.97 -15.66 -4.06
C PHE A 334 -0.37 -15.37 -4.76
N THR A 335 -0.95 -16.36 -5.45
CA THR A 335 -2.18 -16.16 -6.22
C THR A 335 -3.36 -15.78 -5.34
N PHE A 336 -3.64 -16.52 -4.27
CA PHE A 336 -4.82 -16.28 -3.41
C PHE A 336 -4.56 -15.32 -2.26
N GLY A 337 -3.32 -15.23 -1.77
CA GLY A 337 -2.96 -14.33 -0.67
C GLY A 337 -2.66 -12.90 -1.13
N TRP A 338 -2.26 -12.72 -2.39
CA TRP A 338 -1.79 -11.44 -2.91
C TRP A 338 -2.48 -11.01 -4.21
N ALA A 339 -2.22 -11.73 -5.31
CA ALA A 339 -2.53 -11.27 -6.66
C ALA A 339 -4.03 -11.15 -6.90
N MET A 340 -4.80 -12.21 -6.61
CA MET A 340 -6.24 -12.23 -6.82
C MET A 340 -6.99 -11.22 -5.94
N PRO A 341 -6.74 -11.13 -4.61
CA PRO A 341 -7.31 -10.07 -3.79
C PRO A 341 -6.97 -8.68 -4.32
N GLY A 342 -5.72 -8.45 -4.71
CA GLY A 342 -5.28 -7.19 -5.29
C GLY A 342 -6.07 -6.83 -6.55
N MET A 343 -6.07 -7.71 -7.56
CA MET A 343 -6.75 -7.49 -8.84
C MET A 343 -8.27 -7.33 -8.68
N LEU A 344 -8.95 -8.34 -8.11
CA LEU A 344 -10.41 -8.35 -8.08
C LEU A 344 -10.97 -7.24 -7.19
N LEU A 345 -10.43 -7.08 -5.98
CA LEU A 345 -10.99 -6.14 -5.02
C LEU A 345 -10.58 -4.69 -5.32
N SER A 346 -9.48 -4.43 -6.04
CA SER A 346 -9.14 -3.07 -6.46
C SER A 346 -10.07 -2.62 -7.59
N LEU A 347 -10.23 -3.43 -8.64
CA LEU A 347 -11.05 -3.10 -9.81
C LEU A 347 -12.53 -2.98 -9.43
N LEU A 348 -13.09 -3.99 -8.76
CA LEU A 348 -14.47 -3.96 -8.27
C LEU A 348 -14.65 -2.91 -7.18
N GLY A 349 -13.62 -2.70 -6.36
CA GLY A 349 -13.62 -1.69 -5.30
C GLY A 349 -13.74 -0.27 -5.82
N LEU A 350 -12.96 0.09 -6.85
CA LEU A 350 -13.05 1.41 -7.50
C LEU A 350 -14.45 1.65 -8.07
N ILE A 351 -15.07 0.63 -8.68
CA ILE A 351 -16.47 0.69 -9.13
C ILE A 351 -17.42 0.89 -7.95
N ALA A 352 -17.30 0.06 -6.89
CA ALA A 352 -18.17 0.12 -5.73
C ALA A 352 -18.09 1.47 -4.99
N VAL A 353 -16.88 2.06 -4.90
CA VAL A 353 -16.68 3.40 -4.32
C VAL A 353 -17.36 4.48 -5.16
N ALA A 354 -17.24 4.43 -6.49
CA ALA A 354 -17.91 5.39 -7.37
C ALA A 354 -19.44 5.26 -7.32
N VAL A 355 -19.96 4.03 -7.36
CA VAL A 355 -21.40 3.75 -7.19
C VAL A 355 -21.89 4.23 -5.82
N GLY A 356 -21.15 3.94 -4.76
CA GLY A 356 -21.46 4.39 -3.40
C GLY A 356 -21.48 5.92 -3.27
N ALA A 357 -20.59 6.62 -3.97
CA ALA A 357 -20.60 8.08 -4.06
C ALA A 357 -21.87 8.61 -4.74
N ALA A 358 -22.29 7.99 -5.84
CA ALA A 358 -23.53 8.35 -6.53
C ALA A 358 -24.78 8.07 -5.67
N VAL A 359 -24.86 6.90 -5.01
CA VAL A 359 -25.95 6.55 -4.09
C VAL A 359 -26.01 7.52 -2.90
N SER A 360 -24.85 7.99 -2.43
CA SER A 360 -24.74 8.99 -1.37
C SER A 360 -25.02 10.42 -1.86
N ARG A 361 -25.39 10.62 -3.14
CA ARG A 361 -25.60 11.92 -3.78
C ARG A 361 -24.38 12.86 -3.70
N VAL A 362 -23.19 12.29 -3.56
CA VAL A 362 -21.93 13.05 -3.63
C VAL A 362 -21.65 13.48 -5.07
N THR A 363 -22.02 12.64 -6.04
CA THR A 363 -21.94 12.92 -7.48
C THR A 363 -23.17 12.36 -8.20
N ARG A 364 -23.27 12.57 -9.50
CA ARG A 364 -24.32 12.03 -10.36
C ARG A 364 -24.04 10.57 -10.74
N TRP A 365 -25.08 9.79 -11.02
CA TRP A 365 -24.96 8.36 -11.33
C TRP A 365 -24.10 8.05 -12.57
N TRP A 366 -24.16 8.91 -13.60
CA TRP A 366 -23.39 8.71 -14.83
C TRP A 366 -21.88 8.85 -14.60
N THR A 367 -21.45 9.51 -13.50
CA THR A 367 -20.04 9.52 -13.08
C THR A 367 -19.56 8.12 -12.72
N ALA A 368 -20.39 7.31 -12.05
CA ALA A 368 -20.07 5.91 -11.77
C ALA A 368 -20.07 5.07 -13.05
N ALA A 369 -20.97 5.35 -14.00
CA ALA A 369 -20.97 4.69 -15.31
C ALA A 369 -19.67 4.95 -16.09
N LEU A 370 -19.10 6.15 -16.01
CA LEU A 370 -17.78 6.44 -16.60
C LEU A 370 -16.65 5.63 -15.95
N VAL A 371 -16.68 5.46 -14.62
CA VAL A 371 -15.69 4.62 -13.93
C VAL A 371 -15.82 3.15 -14.37
N VAL A 372 -17.05 2.63 -14.44
CA VAL A 372 -17.32 1.27 -14.95
C VAL A 372 -16.82 1.11 -16.39
N ALA A 373 -17.14 2.07 -17.26
CA ALA A 373 -16.68 2.06 -18.64
C ALA A 373 -15.15 2.12 -18.74
N GLY A 374 -14.47 2.89 -17.87
CA GLY A 374 -13.02 2.96 -17.82
C GLY A 374 -12.36 1.64 -17.41
N ILE A 375 -12.89 0.95 -16.39
CA ILE A 375 -12.41 -0.38 -16.00
C ILE A 375 -12.70 -1.41 -17.11
N ALA A 376 -13.91 -1.39 -17.70
CA ALA A 376 -14.27 -2.29 -18.78
C ALA A 376 -13.38 -2.08 -20.03
N ALA A 377 -13.09 -0.83 -20.38
CA ALA A 377 -12.19 -0.49 -21.48
C ALA A 377 -10.75 -0.94 -21.20
N PHE A 378 -10.25 -0.76 -19.97
CA PHE A 378 -8.94 -1.27 -19.57
C PHE A 378 -8.83 -2.79 -19.73
N LEU A 379 -9.84 -3.54 -19.29
CA LEU A 379 -9.86 -5.00 -19.40
C LEU A 379 -10.10 -5.49 -20.85
N GLY A 380 -10.89 -4.76 -21.63
CA GLY A 380 -11.32 -5.19 -22.96
C GLY A 380 -10.43 -4.75 -24.12
N LEU A 381 -9.74 -3.61 -24.01
CA LEU A 381 -8.87 -3.08 -25.07
C LEU A 381 -7.42 -3.56 -24.96
N GLY A 382 -7.08 -4.28 -23.89
CA GLY A 382 -5.73 -4.78 -23.65
C GLY A 382 -4.74 -3.67 -23.24
N LEU A 383 -3.46 -4.02 -23.30
CA LEU A 383 -2.36 -3.15 -22.87
C LEU A 383 -1.78 -2.36 -24.05
N GLY A 384 -1.09 -1.24 -23.76
CA GLY A 384 -0.51 -0.34 -24.77
C GLY A 384 -1.32 0.93 -25.05
N PRO A 385 -1.04 1.66 -26.16
CA PRO A 385 -1.60 2.99 -26.43
C PRO A 385 -3.12 3.03 -26.50
N ILE A 386 -3.77 2.00 -27.06
CA ILE A 386 -5.25 1.93 -27.08
C ILE A 386 -5.84 1.74 -25.68
N GLY A 387 -5.10 1.04 -24.80
CA GLY A 387 -5.46 0.83 -23.39
C GLY A 387 -5.55 2.12 -22.57
N VAL A 388 -4.92 3.22 -23.04
CA VAL A 388 -5.01 4.56 -22.43
C VAL A 388 -6.46 5.06 -22.34
N THR A 389 -7.35 4.57 -23.21
CA THR A 389 -8.78 4.91 -23.20
C THR A 389 -9.43 4.62 -21.84
N GLY A 390 -9.08 3.50 -21.21
CA GLY A 390 -9.62 3.13 -19.90
C GLY A 390 -9.27 4.16 -18.81
N PRO A 391 -7.99 4.43 -18.55
CA PRO A 391 -7.55 5.48 -17.64
C PRO A 391 -8.10 6.88 -17.94
N LEU A 392 -8.30 7.26 -19.21
CA LEU A 392 -8.90 8.56 -19.55
C LEU A 392 -10.38 8.63 -19.14
N LEU A 393 -11.13 7.54 -19.29
CA LEU A 393 -12.50 7.44 -18.77
C LEU A 393 -12.54 7.47 -17.24
N LEU A 394 -11.58 6.80 -16.58
CA LEU A 394 -11.39 6.89 -15.12
C LEU A 394 -11.09 8.33 -14.69
N LEU A 395 -10.22 9.05 -15.43
CA LEU A 395 -9.89 10.45 -15.18
C LEU A 395 -11.13 11.33 -15.29
N ALA A 396 -11.97 11.12 -16.30
CA ALA A 396 -13.23 11.84 -16.43
C ALA A 396 -14.15 11.55 -15.24
N GLY A 397 -14.37 10.27 -14.90
CA GLY A 397 -15.20 9.85 -13.78
C GLY A 397 -14.72 10.41 -12.43
N PHE A 398 -13.50 10.10 -12.02
CA PHE A 398 -12.95 10.57 -10.75
C PHE A 398 -12.72 12.08 -10.71
N GLY A 399 -12.39 12.72 -11.84
CA GLY A 399 -12.26 14.16 -11.93
C GLY A 399 -13.57 14.91 -11.69
N LEU A 400 -14.71 14.32 -12.09
CA LEU A 400 -16.05 14.85 -11.78
C LEU A 400 -16.41 14.64 -10.32
N ILE A 401 -16.09 13.47 -9.73
CA ILE A 401 -16.23 13.24 -8.28
C ILE A 401 -15.44 14.31 -7.51
N ALA A 402 -14.20 14.58 -7.89
CA ALA A 402 -13.37 15.60 -7.26
C ALA A 402 -13.98 17.01 -7.38
N ARG A 403 -14.54 17.36 -8.53
CA ARG A 403 -15.24 18.64 -8.73
C ARG A 403 -16.44 18.77 -7.81
N ASP A 404 -17.26 17.72 -7.72
CA ASP A 404 -18.47 17.73 -6.89
C ASP A 404 -18.12 17.76 -5.39
N LEU A 405 -17.08 17.03 -4.97
CA LEU A 405 -16.56 17.07 -3.59
C LEU A 405 -16.11 18.47 -3.14
N ARG A 406 -15.59 19.30 -4.05
CA ARG A 406 -15.22 20.70 -3.76
C ARG A 406 -16.43 21.62 -3.57
N ARG A 407 -17.57 21.28 -4.18
CA ARG A 407 -18.81 22.06 -4.10
C ARG A 407 -19.62 21.73 -2.85
N LEU A 408 -19.40 20.56 -2.26
CA LEU A 408 -20.07 20.19 -1.02
C LEU A 408 -19.58 21.08 0.13
N PRO A 409 -20.49 21.64 0.95
CA PRO A 409 -20.13 22.35 2.17
C PRO A 409 -19.16 21.54 3.01
N ALA A 410 -18.27 22.20 3.76
CA ALA A 410 -17.46 21.48 4.75
C ALA A 410 -18.39 20.66 5.66
N PRO A 411 -18.02 19.43 6.05
CA PRO A 411 -18.84 18.66 6.98
C PRO A 411 -19.06 19.50 8.23
N ALA A 412 -20.33 19.70 8.60
CA ALA A 412 -20.65 20.39 9.84
C ALA A 412 -19.91 19.70 10.99
N ALA A 413 -19.30 20.48 11.88
CA ALA A 413 -18.74 19.90 13.09
C ALA A 413 -19.86 19.11 13.80
N PRO A 414 -19.58 17.90 14.31
CA PRO A 414 -20.58 17.17 15.06
C PRO A 414 -21.11 18.09 16.16
N ALA A 415 -22.43 18.29 16.20
CA ALA A 415 -23.06 19.13 17.21
C ALA A 415 -22.56 18.68 18.58
N ALA A 416 -22.10 19.63 19.40
CA ALA A 416 -21.68 19.32 20.76
C ALA A 416 -22.84 18.58 21.44
N THR A 417 -22.58 17.36 21.93
CA THR A 417 -23.57 16.65 22.74
C THR A 417 -23.95 17.59 23.88
N PRO A 418 -25.24 17.92 24.08
CA PRO A 418 -25.64 18.82 25.16
C PRO A 418 -25.06 18.29 26.46
N ALA A 419 -24.43 19.19 27.23
CA ALA A 419 -23.89 18.83 28.53
C ALA A 419 -25.02 18.19 29.36
N PRO A 420 -24.77 17.07 30.07
CA PRO A 420 -25.76 16.53 30.97
C PRO A 420 -26.20 17.65 31.94
N ALA A 421 -27.50 17.82 32.11
CA ALA A 421 -28.05 18.83 33.01
C ALA A 421 -27.42 18.64 34.41
N PRO A 422 -27.03 19.72 35.11
CA PRO A 422 -26.57 19.60 36.49
C PRO A 422 -27.67 18.93 37.31
N ALA A 423 -27.26 17.91 38.09
CA ALA A 423 -28.15 17.11 38.93
C ALA A 423 -28.66 17.91 40.12
#